data_AF-A0A1A0ULB6-F1
#
_entry.id   AF-A0A1A0ULB6-F1
#
_cell.length_a   1.000
_cell.length_b   1.000
_cell.length_c   1.000
_cell.angle_alpha   90.00
_cell.angle_beta   90.00
_cell.angle_gamma   90.00
#
_symmetry.space_group_name_H-M   'P 1'
#
loop_
_entity.id
_entity.type
_entity.pdbx_description
1 polymer ?
#
loop_
_entity_poly.entity_id
_entity_poly.type
_entity_poly.pdbx_seq_one_letter_code
_entity_poly.pdbx_strand_id
1 'polypeptide(L)'
;MPRAEKVKPAEAGARQRLIEATAKVMRDEGYAAATSRRVAAEAGVKQALVYYYFPTMDDLFVEVLRAGAEASLENMRAALTDDDPLRTLWLINSDLRRTGLNTEFMALANHRKVIRAELKTYAERVRDIETAAVTVALRAHGVDLDDYPPVAVSMLIVQIARSLCNEDAVGVTLGHDEMRDFMQRWMQSLTDSLTTGRSRPPPG
;
A
#
# COMPACT_ATOMS: atom_id res chain seq x y z
N MET A 1 -22.52 11.06 -28.41
CA MET A 1 -21.11 10.83 -28.05
C MET A 1 -20.47 12.17 -27.71
N PRO A 2 -20.16 12.51 -26.44
CA PRO A 2 -19.39 13.70 -26.15
C PRO A 2 -17.92 13.45 -26.52
N ARG A 3 -17.35 14.47 -27.15
CA ARG A 3 -16.01 14.53 -27.74
C ARG A 3 -14.96 14.50 -26.64
N ALA A 4 -13.98 13.61 -26.73
CA ALA A 4 -12.76 13.68 -25.92
C ALA A 4 -12.01 14.96 -26.29
N GLU A 5 -12.30 16.04 -25.57
CA GLU A 5 -11.63 17.32 -25.72
C GLU A 5 -10.22 17.18 -25.14
N LYS A 6 -9.21 17.39 -25.98
CA LYS A 6 -7.80 17.36 -25.58
C LYS A 6 -7.57 18.47 -24.56
N VAL A 7 -7.50 18.09 -23.29
CA VAL A 7 -7.23 18.98 -22.15
C VAL A 7 -5.96 19.79 -22.42
N LYS A 8 -6.05 21.13 -22.37
CA LYS A 8 -4.89 22.00 -22.62
C LYS A 8 -3.84 21.81 -21.50
N PRO A 9 -2.53 22.05 -21.76
CA PRO A 9 -1.49 21.87 -20.74
C PRO A 9 -1.74 22.65 -19.43
N ALA A 10 -2.31 23.86 -19.53
CA ALA A 10 -2.71 24.66 -18.38
C ALA A 10 -3.89 24.07 -17.59
N GLU A 11 -4.80 23.36 -18.27
CA GLU A 11 -5.98 22.69 -17.69
C GLU A 11 -5.59 21.34 -17.05
N ALA A 12 -4.65 20.61 -17.66
CA ALA A 12 -4.05 19.40 -17.07
C ALA A 12 -3.33 19.73 -15.75
N GLY A 13 -2.64 20.88 -15.69
CA GLY A 13 -2.03 21.38 -14.47
C GLY A 13 -3.05 21.69 -13.36
N ALA A 14 -4.23 22.21 -13.70
CA ALA A 14 -5.27 22.50 -12.70
C ALA A 14 -5.86 21.22 -12.09
N ARG A 15 -6.11 20.20 -12.92
CA ARG A 15 -6.56 18.89 -12.46
C ARG A 15 -5.57 18.25 -11.48
N GLN A 16 -4.28 18.27 -11.83
CA GLN A 16 -3.23 17.70 -10.99
C GLN A 16 -3.08 18.46 -9.66
N ARG A 17 -3.10 19.80 -9.69
CA ARG A 17 -3.06 20.61 -8.45
C ARG A 17 -4.23 20.32 -7.52
N LEU A 18 -5.43 20.06 -8.04
CA LEU A 18 -6.59 19.68 -7.23
C LEU A 18 -6.38 18.33 -6.54
N ILE A 19 -5.79 17.35 -7.24
CA ILE A 19 -5.46 16.04 -6.67
C ILE A 19 -4.41 16.20 -5.56
N GLU A 20 -3.32 16.91 -5.82
CA GLU A 20 -2.25 17.15 -4.84
C GLU A 20 -2.73 17.93 -3.61
N ALA A 21 -3.51 18.98 -3.83
CA ALA A 21 -4.12 19.77 -2.76
C ALA A 21 -5.06 18.93 -1.90
N THR A 22 -5.87 18.06 -2.52
CA THR A 22 -6.76 17.15 -1.78
C THR A 22 -5.96 16.17 -0.94
N ALA A 23 -4.92 15.54 -1.52
CA ALA A 23 -4.05 14.61 -0.81
C ALA A 23 -3.38 15.28 0.40
N LYS A 24 -2.96 16.55 0.25
CA LYS A 24 -2.36 17.34 1.33
C LYS A 24 -3.38 17.65 2.44
N VAL A 25 -4.55 18.18 2.09
CA VAL A 25 -5.61 18.48 3.08
C VAL A 25 -6.04 17.23 3.83
N MET A 26 -6.19 16.09 3.15
CA MET A 26 -6.54 14.83 3.81
C MET A 26 -5.46 14.37 4.80
N ARG A 27 -4.18 14.54 4.45
CA ARG A 27 -3.05 14.13 5.29
C ARG A 27 -2.89 15.03 6.51
N ASP A 28 -3.08 16.34 6.33
CA ASP A 28 -2.76 17.34 7.35
C ASP A 28 -3.97 17.65 8.26
N GLU A 29 -5.19 17.59 7.71
CA GLU A 29 -6.43 18.04 8.36
C GLU A 29 -7.52 16.94 8.40
N GLY A 30 -7.27 15.75 7.86
CA GLY A 30 -8.22 14.64 7.76
C GLY A 30 -9.22 14.78 6.61
N TYR A 31 -9.91 13.68 6.28
CA TYR A 31 -10.80 13.64 5.11
C TYR A 31 -12.01 14.61 5.23
N ALA A 32 -12.47 14.89 6.45
CA ALA A 32 -13.62 15.75 6.69
C ALA A 32 -13.33 17.21 6.29
N ALA A 33 -12.08 17.66 6.37
CA ALA A 33 -11.65 19.00 5.97
C ALA A 33 -11.55 19.18 4.45
N ALA A 34 -11.43 18.08 3.69
CA ALA A 34 -11.26 18.05 2.24
C ALA A 34 -12.55 18.38 1.47
N THR A 35 -13.10 19.57 1.69
CA THR A 35 -14.27 20.11 0.97
C THR A 35 -13.84 20.76 -0.35
N SER A 36 -14.76 20.84 -1.33
CA SER A 36 -14.47 21.50 -2.62
C SER A 36 -13.95 22.93 -2.46
N ARG A 37 -14.45 23.69 -1.47
CA ARG A 37 -13.95 25.03 -1.15
C ARG A 37 -12.52 24.99 -0.59
N ARG A 38 -12.23 24.14 0.39
CA ARG A 38 -10.90 24.05 1.02
C ARG A 38 -9.85 23.58 0.01
N VAL A 39 -10.18 22.57 -0.78
CA VAL A 39 -9.31 22.01 -1.82
C VAL A 39 -9.03 23.06 -2.91
N ALA A 40 -10.06 23.77 -3.38
CA ALA A 40 -9.85 24.81 -4.40
C ALA A 40 -8.95 25.94 -3.90
N ALA A 41 -9.14 26.36 -2.64
CA ALA A 41 -8.28 27.36 -1.99
C ALA A 41 -6.83 26.86 -1.89
N GLU A 42 -6.63 25.62 -1.44
CA GLU A 42 -5.30 25.00 -1.35
C GLU A 42 -4.62 24.85 -2.73
N ALA A 43 -5.38 24.50 -3.77
CA ALA A 43 -4.88 24.35 -5.14
C ALA A 43 -4.67 25.69 -5.87
N GLY A 44 -5.08 26.81 -5.26
CA GLY A 44 -5.02 28.15 -5.89
C GLY A 44 -5.94 28.28 -7.11
N VAL A 45 -7.10 27.61 -7.11
CA VAL A 45 -8.05 27.62 -8.23
C VAL A 45 -9.46 28.02 -7.79
N LYS A 46 -10.31 28.39 -8.75
CA LYS A 46 -11.73 28.69 -8.47
C LYS A 46 -12.46 27.39 -8.10
N GLN A 47 -13.37 27.45 -7.11
CA GLN A 47 -14.15 26.28 -6.68
C GLN A 47 -14.94 25.62 -7.83
N ALA A 48 -15.43 26.38 -8.79
CA ALA A 48 -16.12 25.86 -9.97
C ALA A 48 -15.25 24.87 -10.79
N LEU A 49 -13.92 25.02 -10.77
CA LEU A 49 -13.02 24.09 -11.46
C LEU A 49 -12.97 22.71 -10.80
N VAL A 50 -13.28 22.59 -9.50
CA VAL A 50 -13.38 21.29 -8.83
C VAL A 50 -14.45 20.44 -9.53
N TYR A 51 -15.67 20.98 -9.62
CA TYR A 51 -16.81 20.27 -10.23
C TYR A 51 -16.74 20.18 -11.75
N TYR A 52 -15.95 21.04 -12.39
CA TYR A 52 -15.63 20.92 -13.81
C TYR A 52 -14.78 19.66 -14.11
N TYR A 53 -13.77 19.36 -13.27
CA TYR A 53 -12.91 18.18 -13.47
C TYR A 53 -13.44 16.92 -12.78
N PHE A 54 -14.14 17.07 -11.67
CA PHE A 54 -14.59 15.97 -10.82
C PHE A 54 -16.08 16.18 -10.50
N PRO A 55 -17.00 15.45 -11.17
CA PRO A 55 -18.44 15.64 -11.00
C PRO A 55 -18.90 15.58 -9.54
N THR A 56 -18.23 14.74 -8.74
CA THR A 56 -18.42 14.64 -7.29
C THR A 56 -17.09 14.73 -6.56
N MET A 57 -17.16 15.00 -5.25
CA MET A 57 -15.97 14.87 -4.37
C MET A 57 -15.46 13.44 -4.32
N ASP A 58 -16.32 12.44 -4.53
CA ASP A 58 -15.91 11.04 -4.54
C ASP A 58 -15.04 10.73 -5.74
N ASP A 59 -15.35 11.29 -6.91
CA ASP A 59 -14.51 11.16 -8.09
C ASP A 59 -13.12 11.75 -7.85
N LEU A 60 -13.04 12.88 -7.14
CA LEU A 60 -11.77 13.47 -6.74
C LEU A 60 -11.02 12.58 -5.75
N PHE A 61 -11.68 12.05 -4.72
CA PHE A 61 -11.05 11.13 -3.76
C PHE A 61 -10.57 9.83 -4.41
N VAL A 62 -11.32 9.29 -5.37
CA VAL A 62 -10.90 8.14 -6.19
C VAL A 62 -9.61 8.46 -6.95
N GLU A 63 -9.52 9.64 -7.57
CA GLU A 63 -8.34 10.03 -8.33
C GLU A 63 -7.12 10.28 -7.42
N VAL A 64 -7.32 10.81 -6.22
CA VAL A 64 -6.27 10.90 -5.19
C VAL A 64 -5.80 9.50 -4.79
N LEU A 65 -6.73 8.58 -4.52
CA LEU A 65 -6.40 7.21 -4.17
C LEU A 65 -5.63 6.52 -5.28
N ARG A 66 -6.06 6.65 -6.54
CA ARG A 66 -5.39 6.06 -7.71
C ARG A 66 -3.98 6.62 -7.91
N ALA A 67 -3.81 7.94 -7.80
CA ALA A 67 -2.50 8.58 -7.93
C ALA A 67 -1.54 8.10 -6.82
N GLY A 68 -2.02 8.06 -5.57
CA GLY A 68 -1.23 7.55 -4.44
C GLY A 68 -0.94 6.05 -4.54
N ALA A 69 -1.91 5.27 -5.00
CA ALA A 69 -1.79 3.83 -5.22
C ALA A 69 -0.73 3.52 -6.27
N GLU A 70 -0.76 4.15 -7.45
CA GLU A 70 0.19 3.84 -8.51
C GLU A 70 1.62 4.18 -8.10
N ALA A 71 1.85 5.36 -7.51
CA ALA A 71 3.15 5.73 -6.97
C ALA A 71 3.62 4.75 -5.87
N SER A 72 2.70 4.25 -5.04
CA SER A 72 3.03 3.28 -4.00
C SER A 72 3.38 1.91 -4.58
N LEU A 73 2.66 1.44 -5.61
CA LEU A 73 2.96 0.18 -6.30
C LEU A 73 4.29 0.25 -7.03
N GLU A 74 4.60 1.37 -7.69
CA GLU A 74 5.88 1.58 -8.36
C GLU A 74 7.05 1.53 -7.37
N ASN A 75 6.93 2.28 -6.27
CA ASN A 75 7.93 2.24 -5.19
C ASN A 75 8.10 0.84 -4.58
N MET A 76 7.00 0.11 -4.39
CA MET A 76 7.04 -1.26 -3.87
C MET A 76 7.74 -2.22 -4.84
N ARG A 77 7.42 -2.14 -6.15
CA ARG A 77 8.09 -2.95 -7.17
C ARG A 77 9.59 -2.66 -7.21
N ALA A 78 9.97 -1.39 -7.19
CA ALA A 78 11.39 -0.98 -7.22
C ALA A 78 12.15 -1.39 -5.96
N ALA A 79 11.50 -1.42 -4.80
CA ALA A 79 12.16 -1.86 -3.56
C ALA A 79 12.30 -3.39 -3.52
N LEU A 80 11.30 -4.14 -3.98
CA LEU A 80 11.32 -5.62 -3.94
C LEU A 80 12.22 -6.27 -5.01
N THR A 81 12.94 -5.49 -5.81
CA THR A 81 14.01 -5.99 -6.69
C THR A 81 15.37 -6.13 -5.99
N ASP A 82 15.47 -5.79 -4.70
CA ASP A 82 16.68 -5.94 -3.88
C ASP A 82 17.03 -7.43 -3.62
N ASP A 83 18.26 -7.68 -3.14
CA ASP A 83 18.83 -9.03 -2.92
C ASP A 83 18.10 -9.82 -1.82
N ASP A 84 17.35 -9.14 -0.92
CA ASP A 84 16.54 -9.77 0.12
C ASP A 84 15.09 -9.22 0.11
N PRO A 85 14.20 -9.81 -0.71
CA PRO A 85 12.81 -9.38 -0.82
C PRO A 85 12.00 -9.57 0.47
N LEU A 86 12.32 -10.57 1.31
CA LEU A 86 11.56 -10.85 2.54
C LEU A 86 11.82 -9.76 3.58
N ARG A 87 13.10 -9.42 3.80
CA ARG A 87 13.48 -8.32 4.68
C ARG A 87 12.98 -6.98 4.17
N THR A 88 13.05 -6.76 2.86
CA THR A 88 12.56 -5.52 2.25
C THR A 88 11.06 -5.37 2.45
N LEU A 89 10.30 -6.45 2.28
CA LEU A 89 8.86 -6.48 2.54
C LEU A 89 8.55 -6.12 4.00
N TRP A 90 9.31 -6.65 4.95
CA TRP A 90 9.19 -6.31 6.36
C TRP A 90 9.44 -4.82 6.63
N LEU A 91 10.55 -4.27 6.13
CA LEU A 91 10.94 -2.88 6.37
C LEU A 91 9.93 -1.88 5.79
N ILE A 92 9.45 -2.10 4.57
CA ILE A 92 8.46 -1.22 3.92
C ILE A 92 7.16 -1.16 4.73
N ASN A 93 6.76 -2.28 5.34
CA ASN A 93 5.53 -2.38 6.11
C ASN A 93 5.71 -2.03 7.60
N SER A 94 6.95 -1.80 8.04
CA SER A 94 7.28 -1.37 9.41
C SER A 94 7.41 0.15 9.54
N ASP A 95 7.17 0.92 8.47
CA ASP A 95 7.24 2.39 8.50
C ASP A 95 5.85 3.03 8.69
N LEU A 96 5.63 3.52 9.92
CA LEU A 96 4.46 4.30 10.35
C LEU A 96 4.14 5.51 9.46
N ARG A 97 5.13 6.12 8.79
CA ARG A 97 4.90 7.32 7.96
C ARG A 97 4.04 7.03 6.73
N ARG A 98 3.88 5.75 6.37
CA ARG A 98 3.06 5.31 5.23
C ARG A 98 1.58 5.07 5.58
N THR A 99 1.17 5.07 6.85
CA THR A 99 -0.20 4.66 7.25
C THR A 99 -1.22 5.79 7.32
N GLY A 100 -0.80 7.05 7.51
CA GLY A 100 -1.73 8.17 7.77
C GLY A 100 -2.82 8.36 6.71
N LEU A 101 -2.44 8.40 5.42
CA LEU A 101 -3.41 8.55 4.33
C LEU A 101 -4.31 7.31 4.17
N ASN A 102 -3.78 6.12 4.45
CA ASN A 102 -4.55 4.87 4.36
C ASN A 102 -5.67 4.82 5.39
N THR A 103 -5.45 5.31 6.61
CA THR A 103 -6.48 5.38 7.66
C THR A 103 -7.66 6.26 7.24
N GLU A 104 -7.39 7.43 6.66
CA GLU A 104 -8.42 8.35 6.15
C GLU A 104 -9.24 7.71 5.03
N PHE A 105 -8.58 6.99 4.10
CA PHE A 105 -9.28 6.27 3.04
C PHE A 105 -10.10 5.08 3.55
N MET A 106 -9.62 4.35 4.56
CA MET A 106 -10.41 3.31 5.23
C MET A 106 -11.67 3.89 5.87
N ALA A 107 -11.54 5.03 6.56
CA ALA A 107 -12.69 5.73 7.14
C ALA A 107 -13.70 6.15 6.06
N LEU A 108 -13.25 6.70 4.93
CA LEU A 108 -14.10 7.01 3.78
C LEU A 108 -14.81 5.77 3.22
N ALA A 109 -14.12 4.63 3.13
CA ALA A 109 -14.64 3.37 2.57
C ALA A 109 -15.79 2.74 3.38
N ASN A 110 -15.90 3.10 4.66
CA ASN A 110 -17.01 2.67 5.51
C ASN A 110 -18.36 3.20 4.98
N HIS A 111 -18.36 4.40 4.41
CA HIS A 111 -19.58 5.07 3.96
C HIS A 111 -19.64 5.26 2.44
N ARG A 112 -18.55 5.05 1.70
CA ARG A 112 -18.47 5.28 0.25
C ARG A 112 -18.09 4.01 -0.52
N LYS A 113 -19.07 3.42 -1.21
CA LYS A 113 -18.90 2.16 -1.97
C LYS A 113 -17.84 2.27 -3.08
N VAL A 114 -17.75 3.42 -3.75
CA VAL A 114 -16.76 3.63 -4.83
C VAL A 114 -15.33 3.63 -4.27
N ILE A 115 -15.10 4.29 -3.15
CA ILE A 115 -13.79 4.30 -2.47
C ILE A 115 -13.43 2.89 -1.98
N ARG A 116 -14.40 2.16 -1.43
CA ARG A 116 -14.20 0.76 -1.03
C ARG A 116 -13.78 -0.13 -2.20
N ALA A 117 -14.41 0.03 -3.37
CA ALA A 117 -14.08 -0.75 -4.56
C ALA A 117 -12.65 -0.47 -5.02
N GLU A 118 -12.24 0.80 -5.07
CA GLU A 118 -10.89 1.18 -5.48
C GLU A 118 -9.83 0.69 -4.47
N LEU A 119 -10.10 0.75 -3.17
CA LEU A 119 -9.22 0.19 -2.14
C LEU A 119 -9.07 -1.33 -2.27
N LYS A 120 -10.15 -2.04 -2.58
CA LYS A 120 -10.08 -3.49 -2.86
C LYS A 120 -9.15 -3.74 -4.03
N THR A 121 -9.34 -3.05 -5.16
CA THR A 121 -8.49 -3.19 -6.34
C THR A 121 -7.03 -2.88 -6.04
N TYR A 122 -6.76 -1.83 -5.25
CA TYR A 122 -5.40 -1.52 -4.81
C TYR A 122 -4.80 -2.62 -3.94
N ALA A 123 -5.54 -3.12 -2.95
CA ALA A 123 -5.07 -4.17 -2.04
C ALA A 123 -4.80 -5.50 -2.78
N GLU A 124 -5.61 -5.85 -3.78
CA GLU A 124 -5.38 -7.01 -4.64
C GLU A 124 -4.07 -6.85 -5.44
N ARG A 125 -3.84 -5.68 -6.05
CA ARG A 125 -2.59 -5.39 -6.79
C ARG A 125 -1.35 -5.41 -5.89
N VAL A 126 -1.45 -4.89 -4.67
CA VAL A 126 -0.37 -4.97 -3.67
C VAL A 126 -0.07 -6.44 -3.37
N ARG A 127 -1.10 -7.23 -3.07
CA ARG A 127 -0.94 -8.66 -2.74
C ARG A 127 -0.27 -9.44 -3.86
N ASP A 128 -0.61 -9.16 -5.12
CA ASP A 128 0.01 -9.82 -6.26
C ASP A 128 1.53 -9.54 -6.33
N ILE A 129 1.94 -8.29 -6.08
CA ILE A 129 3.35 -7.88 -6.08
C ILE A 129 4.10 -8.55 -4.92
N GLU A 130 3.55 -8.48 -3.71
CA GLU A 130 4.18 -9.07 -2.52
C GLU A 130 4.31 -10.59 -2.67
N THR A 131 3.27 -11.26 -3.18
CA THR A 131 3.28 -12.71 -3.44
C THR A 131 4.28 -13.08 -4.51
N ALA A 132 4.40 -12.31 -5.59
CA ALA A 132 5.40 -12.55 -6.63
C ALA A 132 6.82 -12.42 -6.10
N ALA A 133 7.11 -11.39 -5.31
CA ALA A 133 8.44 -11.18 -4.71
C ALA A 133 8.82 -12.32 -3.76
N VAL A 134 7.90 -12.72 -2.86
CA VAL A 134 8.10 -13.86 -1.96
C VAL A 134 8.27 -15.17 -2.74
N THR A 135 7.51 -15.37 -3.82
CA THR A 135 7.64 -16.57 -4.68
C THR A 135 9.05 -16.67 -5.26
N VAL A 136 9.60 -15.55 -5.76
CA VAL A 136 10.95 -15.51 -6.31
C VAL A 136 11.99 -15.82 -5.22
N ALA A 137 11.88 -15.19 -4.05
CA ALA A 137 12.78 -15.42 -2.94
C ALA A 137 12.77 -16.90 -2.48
N LEU A 138 11.59 -17.45 -2.19
CA LEU A 138 11.46 -18.84 -1.73
C LEU A 138 12.01 -19.85 -2.75
N ARG A 139 11.77 -19.64 -4.05
CA ARG A 139 12.31 -20.50 -5.11
C ARG A 139 13.84 -20.41 -5.22
N ALA A 140 14.41 -19.21 -5.09
CA ALA A 140 15.86 -19.01 -5.15
C ALA A 140 16.59 -19.80 -4.04
N HIS A 141 15.93 -20.02 -2.91
CA HIS A 141 16.44 -20.78 -1.76
C HIS A 141 15.95 -22.23 -1.70
N GLY A 142 15.26 -22.74 -2.74
CA GLY A 142 14.81 -24.13 -2.82
C GLY A 142 13.70 -24.51 -1.83
N VAL A 143 12.96 -23.54 -1.32
CA VAL A 143 11.84 -23.78 -0.39
C VAL A 143 10.65 -24.38 -1.15
N ASP A 144 10.04 -25.41 -0.57
CA ASP A 144 8.81 -26.01 -1.08
C ASP A 144 7.63 -25.05 -0.91
N LEU A 145 7.00 -24.67 -2.02
CA LEU A 145 5.90 -23.71 -2.03
C LEU A 145 4.56 -24.33 -1.62
N ASP A 146 4.45 -25.65 -1.56
CA ASP A 146 3.26 -26.32 -1.03
C ASP A 146 3.27 -26.28 0.51
N ASP A 147 4.45 -26.46 1.12
CA ASP A 147 4.65 -26.32 2.56
C ASP A 147 4.68 -24.85 3.00
N TYR A 148 5.21 -23.96 2.16
CA TYR A 148 5.27 -22.51 2.41
C TYR A 148 4.60 -21.72 1.27
N PRO A 149 3.26 -21.66 1.22
CA PRO A 149 2.54 -20.90 0.20
C PRO A 149 2.98 -19.43 0.20
N PRO A 150 3.49 -18.89 -0.93
CA PRO A 150 4.05 -17.53 -0.97
C PRO A 150 3.08 -16.45 -0.51
N VAL A 151 1.79 -16.61 -0.80
CA VAL A 151 0.74 -15.68 -0.36
C VAL A 151 0.54 -15.71 1.16
N ALA A 152 0.71 -16.86 1.80
CA ALA A 152 0.59 -16.97 3.26
C ALA A 152 1.83 -16.38 3.94
N VAL A 153 3.02 -16.66 3.40
CA VAL A 153 4.29 -16.10 3.89
C VAL A 153 4.29 -14.58 3.76
N SER A 154 3.90 -14.03 2.60
CA SER A 154 3.80 -12.58 2.40
C SER A 154 2.83 -11.94 3.38
N MET A 155 1.65 -12.53 3.56
CA MET A 155 0.67 -12.05 4.53
C MET A 155 1.20 -12.06 5.96
N LEU A 156 1.91 -13.11 6.39
CA LEU A 156 2.47 -13.16 7.74
C LEU A 156 3.46 -12.02 7.98
N ILE A 157 4.40 -11.82 7.06
CA ILE A 157 5.41 -10.74 7.13
C ILE A 157 4.72 -9.38 7.21
N VAL A 158 3.83 -9.10 6.24
CA VAL A 158 3.18 -7.80 6.09
C VAL A 158 2.27 -7.48 7.27
N GLN A 159 1.46 -8.44 7.69
CA GLN A 159 0.44 -8.19 8.72
C GLN A 159 1.06 -8.04 10.09
N ILE A 160 2.11 -8.81 10.42
CA ILE A 160 2.83 -8.65 11.68
C ILE A 160 3.54 -7.30 11.71
N ALA A 161 4.28 -6.94 10.65
CA ALA A 161 4.95 -5.64 10.56
C ALA A 161 3.97 -4.45 10.76
N ARG A 162 2.82 -4.50 10.09
CA ARG A 162 1.78 -3.47 10.24
C ARG A 162 1.12 -3.47 11.62
N SER A 163 0.87 -4.64 12.22
CA SER A 163 0.26 -4.74 13.54
C SER A 163 1.12 -4.06 14.60
N LEU A 164 2.42 -4.35 14.60
CA LEU A 164 3.38 -3.73 15.52
C LEU A 164 3.37 -2.20 15.38
N CYS A 165 3.38 -1.69 14.14
CA CYS A 165 3.28 -0.25 13.90
C CYS A 165 1.95 0.34 14.42
N ASN A 166 0.83 -0.29 14.10
CA ASN A 166 -0.48 0.20 14.53
C ASN A 166 -0.62 0.20 16.06
N GLU A 167 -0.05 -0.80 16.73
CA GLU A 167 0.03 -0.88 18.19
C GLU A 167 0.94 0.20 18.79
N ASP A 168 2.12 0.42 18.20
CA ASP A 168 3.04 1.49 18.60
C ASP A 168 2.34 2.87 18.54
N ALA A 169 1.53 3.10 17.50
CA ALA A 169 0.77 4.35 17.32
C ALA A 169 -0.24 4.63 18.45
N VAL A 170 -0.69 3.61 19.16
CA VAL A 170 -1.60 3.73 20.32
C VAL A 170 -0.90 3.46 21.65
N GLY A 171 0.43 3.32 21.65
CA GLY A 171 1.26 3.12 22.83
C GLY A 171 1.30 1.70 23.38
N VAL A 172 0.87 0.71 22.59
CA VAL A 172 1.00 -0.71 22.93
C VAL A 172 2.34 -1.20 22.40
N THR A 173 3.22 -1.66 23.28
CA THR A 173 4.60 -2.07 22.91
C THR A 173 5.02 -3.44 23.47
N LEU A 174 4.19 -4.05 24.33
CA LEU A 174 4.53 -5.31 24.99
C LEU A 174 4.70 -6.43 23.95
N GLY A 175 5.84 -7.14 23.97
CA GLY A 175 6.11 -8.26 23.07
C GLY A 175 6.61 -7.87 21.67
N HIS A 176 6.77 -6.57 21.39
CA HIS A 176 7.14 -6.10 20.06
C HIS A 176 8.56 -6.47 19.68
N ASP A 177 9.51 -6.30 20.61
CA ASP A 177 10.91 -6.63 20.35
C ASP A 177 11.09 -8.14 20.18
N GLU A 178 10.42 -8.94 21.01
CA GLU A 178 10.40 -10.39 20.87
C GLU A 178 9.81 -10.83 19.52
N MET A 179 8.74 -10.18 19.07
CA MET A 179 8.12 -10.47 17.77
C MET A 179 9.02 -10.06 16.61
N ARG A 180 9.68 -8.90 16.67
CA ARG A 180 10.66 -8.45 15.65
C ARG A 180 11.80 -9.46 15.53
N ASP A 181 12.39 -9.86 16.65
CA ASP A 181 13.48 -10.84 16.70
C ASP A 181 13.06 -12.23 16.20
N PHE A 182 11.84 -12.66 16.55
CA PHE A 182 11.27 -13.90 16.05
C PHE A 182 11.09 -13.86 14.52
N MET A 183 10.47 -12.80 14.00
CA MET A 183 10.23 -12.66 12.56
C MET A 183 11.52 -12.57 11.76
N GLN A 184 12.54 -11.87 12.27
CA GLN A 184 13.85 -11.81 11.62
C GLN A 184 14.49 -13.20 11.52
N ARG A 185 14.51 -13.98 12.62
CA ARG A 185 15.05 -15.34 12.61
C ARG A 185 14.24 -16.28 11.73
N TRP A 186 12.92 -16.17 11.75
CA TRP A 186 12.04 -16.98 10.91
C TRP A 186 12.26 -16.70 9.43
N MET A 187 12.31 -15.42 9.01
CA MET A 187 12.61 -15.06 7.63
C MET A 187 13.99 -15.55 7.20
N GLN A 188 15.02 -15.40 8.06
CA GLN A 188 16.36 -15.91 7.80
C GLN A 188 16.37 -17.44 7.61
N SER A 189 15.57 -18.18 8.39
CA SER A 189 15.49 -19.63 8.24
C SER A 189 14.91 -20.08 6.89
N LEU A 190 14.03 -19.27 6.27
CA LEU A 190 13.49 -19.54 4.93
C LEU A 190 14.53 -19.34 3.84
N THR A 191 15.48 -18.43 4.03
CA THR A 191 16.56 -18.17 3.08
C THR A 191 17.78 -19.08 3.30
N ASP A 192 17.96 -19.59 4.52
CA ASP A 192 19.10 -20.45 4.88
C ASP A 192 18.88 -21.95 4.56
N SER A 193 17.67 -22.35 4.16
CA SER A 193 17.21 -23.76 4.07
C SER A 193 17.83 -24.63 2.96
N LEU A 194 19.12 -24.47 2.66
CA LEU A 194 19.93 -25.44 1.91
C LEU A 194 21.27 -25.84 2.55
N THR A 195 21.51 -25.60 3.84
CA THR A 195 22.71 -26.16 4.51
C THR A 195 22.47 -27.41 5.38
N THR A 196 21.23 -27.76 5.74
CA THR A 196 20.99 -28.94 6.60
C THR A 196 19.84 -29.79 6.06
N GLY A 197 20.18 -30.97 5.55
CA GLY A 197 19.34 -31.77 4.66
C GLY A 197 18.08 -32.37 5.26
N ARG A 198 17.14 -32.70 4.37
CA ARG A 198 16.08 -33.66 4.64
C ARG A 198 16.05 -34.70 3.52
N SER A 199 16.94 -35.69 3.64
CA SER A 199 16.76 -36.99 3.00
C SER A 199 15.47 -37.60 3.55
N ARG A 200 14.42 -37.64 2.74
CA ARG A 200 13.23 -38.46 2.99
C ARG A 200 13.56 -39.89 2.53
N PRO A 201 13.63 -40.90 3.42
CA PRO A 201 13.88 -42.27 2.97
C PRO A 201 12.65 -42.81 2.21
N PRO A 202 12.85 -43.70 1.22
CA PRO A 202 11.74 -44.30 0.48
C PRO A 202 10.90 -45.21 1.39
N PRO A 203 9.58 -45.33 1.12
CA PRO A 203 8.76 -46.32 1.82
C PRO A 203 9.24 -47.73 1.43
N GLY A 204 9.55 -48.53 2.44
CA GLY A 204 9.86 -49.95 2.31
C GLY A 204 8.63 -50.81 2.09
#